data_AF-A0A1T5IB02-F1
#
_entry.id   AF-A0A1T5IB02-F1
#
_cell.length_a   1.000
_cell.length_b   1.000
_cell.length_c   1.000
_cell.angle_alpha   90.00
_cell.angle_beta   90.00
_cell.angle_gamma   90.00
#
_symmetry.space_group_name_H-M   'P 1'
#
loop_
_entity.id
_entity.type
_entity.pdbx_description
1 polymer ?
#
loop_
_entity_poly.entity_id
_entity_poly.type
_entity_poly.pdbx_seq_one_letter_code
_entity_poly.pdbx_strand_id
1 'polypeptide(L)'
;MKKVFAWVDKNFEPVLMTVLFYSMTILVTLQVVLRFVFNSGFSWGEEVSRFIFVWLMYFSISYTTRNHRHIKVSFLVNKFNEKVQKIIMLIVDFLFLIFSSVIFISAIKICQSVIEYNDRAVTIDVSMNIIYGAGFIGFALMIIRLIQGILWKFKNFSRSLEYFENYTGIYTGAKEICFMPREKEVK
;
A
#
# COMPACT_ATOMS: atom_id res chain seq x y z
N MET A 1 8.89 -17.00 -17.45
CA MET A 1 8.99 -16.69 -16.00
C MET A 1 9.09 -15.20 -15.68
N LYS A 2 10.07 -14.42 -16.19
CA LYS A 2 10.21 -12.97 -15.88
C LYS A 2 8.95 -12.11 -16.12
N LYS A 3 8.19 -12.38 -17.19
CA LYS A 3 6.94 -11.65 -17.51
C LYS A 3 5.83 -11.84 -16.47
N VAL A 4 5.72 -13.04 -15.89
CA VAL A 4 4.67 -13.34 -14.90
C VAL A 4 4.96 -12.62 -13.60
N PHE A 5 6.20 -12.67 -13.10
CA PHE A 5 6.61 -11.93 -11.91
C PHE A 5 6.43 -10.42 -12.08
N ALA A 6 6.80 -9.86 -13.23
CA ALA A 6 6.58 -8.44 -13.50
C ALA A 6 5.09 -8.06 -13.57
N TRP A 7 4.23 -8.95 -14.07
CA TRP A 7 2.78 -8.72 -14.09
C TRP A 7 2.18 -8.77 -12.69
N VAL A 8 2.55 -9.77 -11.88
CA VAL A 8 2.07 -9.92 -10.49
C VAL A 8 2.50 -8.72 -9.67
N ASP A 9 3.79 -8.38 -9.70
CA ASP A 9 4.32 -7.21 -9.02
C ASP A 9 3.61 -5.92 -9.43
N LYS A 10 3.11 -5.84 -10.67
CA LYS A 10 2.40 -4.66 -11.19
C LYS A 10 0.93 -4.59 -10.79
N ASN A 11 0.21 -5.69 -10.87
CA ASN A 11 -1.26 -5.67 -10.83
C ASN A 11 -1.84 -6.25 -9.54
N PHE A 12 -1.02 -6.85 -8.70
CA PHE A 12 -1.50 -7.49 -7.47
C PHE A 12 -2.26 -6.53 -6.56
N GLU A 13 -1.67 -5.39 -6.15
CA GLU A 13 -2.35 -4.44 -5.26
C GLU A 13 -3.58 -3.79 -5.92
N PRO A 14 -3.52 -3.26 -7.15
CA PRO A 14 -4.70 -2.67 -7.80
C PRO A 14 -5.88 -3.63 -7.96
N VAL A 15 -5.61 -4.89 -8.33
CA VAL A 15 -6.66 -5.90 -8.52
C VAL A 15 -7.32 -6.22 -7.19
N LEU A 16 -6.53 -6.44 -6.13
CA LEU A 16 -7.07 -6.69 -4.79
C LEU A 16 -7.88 -5.50 -4.26
N MET A 17 -7.37 -4.27 -4.40
CA MET A 17 -8.09 -3.07 -4.00
C MET A 17 -9.43 -2.94 -4.74
N THR A 18 -9.43 -3.22 -6.04
CA THR A 18 -10.65 -3.16 -6.87
C THR A 18 -11.68 -4.20 -6.41
N VAL A 19 -11.26 -5.44 -6.20
CA VAL A 19 -12.13 -6.52 -5.73
C VAL A 19 -12.69 -6.20 -4.35
N LEU A 20 -11.86 -5.76 -3.40
CA LEU A 20 -12.29 -5.39 -2.05
C LEU A 20 -13.28 -4.22 -2.08
N PHE A 21 -13.00 -3.17 -2.86
CA PHE A 21 -13.87 -2.01 -2.99
C PHE A 21 -15.26 -2.37 -3.53
N TYR A 22 -15.33 -3.13 -4.62
CA TYR A 22 -16.61 -3.57 -5.18
C TYR A 22 -17.34 -4.53 -4.23
N SER A 23 -16.62 -5.44 -3.56
CA SER A 23 -17.21 -6.36 -2.58
C SER A 23 -17.85 -5.60 -1.42
N MET A 24 -17.15 -4.60 -0.86
CA MET A 24 -17.67 -3.74 0.20
C MET A 24 -18.88 -2.94 -0.28
N THR A 25 -18.79 -2.35 -1.48
CA THR A 25 -19.88 -1.53 -2.05
C THR A 25 -21.14 -2.38 -2.23
N ILE A 26 -21.02 -3.55 -2.85
CA ILE A 26 -22.16 -4.47 -3.05
C ILE A 26 -22.74 -4.89 -1.71
N LEU A 27 -21.92 -5.25 -0.73
CA LEU A 27 -22.38 -5.66 0.60
C LEU A 27 -23.19 -4.56 1.29
N VAL A 28 -22.65 -3.33 1.33
CA VAL A 28 -23.32 -2.19 1.98
C VAL A 28 -24.60 -1.81 1.21
N THR A 29 -24.56 -1.79 -0.12
CA THR A 29 -25.76 -1.53 -0.93
C THR A 29 -26.83 -2.58 -0.69
N LEU A 30 -26.47 -3.86 -0.66
CA LEU A 30 -27.42 -4.95 -0.39
C LEU A 30 -28.02 -4.82 1.01
N GLN A 31 -27.21 -4.46 2.02
CA GLN A 31 -27.68 -4.25 3.38
C GLN A 31 -28.70 -3.10 3.46
N VAL A 32 -28.45 -2.00 2.75
CA VAL A 32 -29.40 -0.87 2.64
C VAL A 32 -30.70 -1.32 1.97
N VAL A 33 -30.63 -2.02 0.83
CA VAL A 33 -31.81 -2.52 0.11
C VAL A 33 -32.64 -3.47 0.97
N LEU A 34 -32.01 -4.44 1.64
CA LEU A 34 -32.70 -5.37 2.54
C LEU A 34 -33.43 -4.64 3.65
N ARG A 35 -32.79 -3.62 4.23
CA ARG A 35 -33.35 -2.86 5.36
C ARG A 35 -34.57 -2.05 4.95
N PHE A 36 -34.51 -1.35 3.81
CA PHE A 36 -35.56 -0.42 3.41
C PHE A 36 -36.66 -1.07 2.57
N VAL A 37 -36.36 -2.10 1.78
CA VAL A 37 -37.34 -2.76 0.90
C VAL A 37 -37.95 -3.99 1.55
N PHE A 38 -37.14 -4.78 2.25
CA PHE A 38 -37.55 -6.08 2.79
C PHE A 38 -37.72 -6.08 4.32
N ASN A 39 -37.50 -4.94 4.98
CA ASN A 39 -37.52 -4.79 6.43
C ASN A 39 -36.68 -5.88 7.16
N SER A 40 -35.58 -6.30 6.54
CA SER A 40 -34.68 -7.35 7.02
C SER A 40 -33.23 -6.91 6.84
N GLY A 41 -32.24 -7.64 7.37
CA GLY A 41 -30.85 -7.28 7.17
C GLY A 41 -29.86 -8.25 7.78
N PHE A 42 -28.59 -8.08 7.41
CA PHE A 42 -27.48 -8.84 7.99
C PHE A 42 -26.99 -8.13 9.26
N SER A 43 -27.06 -8.81 10.40
CA SER A 43 -26.45 -8.33 11.66
C SER A 43 -24.94 -8.15 11.51
N TRP A 44 -24.28 -9.08 10.82
CA TRP A 44 -22.83 -9.11 10.61
C TRP A 44 -22.33 -8.17 9.49
N GLY A 45 -23.23 -7.63 8.66
CA GLY A 45 -22.85 -6.88 7.46
C GLY A 45 -21.98 -5.66 7.76
N GLU A 46 -22.28 -4.95 8.85
CA GLU A 46 -21.51 -3.77 9.28
C GLU A 46 -20.09 -4.15 9.72
N GLU A 47 -19.92 -5.26 10.44
CA GLU A 47 -18.61 -5.74 10.88
C GLU A 47 -17.75 -6.20 9.70
N VAL A 48 -18.31 -6.99 8.77
CA VAL A 48 -17.57 -7.43 7.57
C VAL A 48 -17.19 -6.24 6.68
N SER A 49 -18.07 -5.26 6.51
CA SER A 49 -17.76 -4.07 5.70
C SER A 49 -16.56 -3.30 6.27
N ARG A 50 -16.44 -3.20 7.60
CA ARG A 50 -15.28 -2.60 8.28
C ARG A 50 -14.03 -3.44 8.08
N PHE A 51 -14.13 -4.77 8.10
CA PHE A 51 -12.97 -5.63 7.86
C PHE A 51 -12.44 -5.44 6.44
N ILE A 52 -13.32 -5.48 5.43
CA ILE A 52 -12.96 -5.26 4.02
C ILE A 52 -12.32 -3.87 3.85
N PHE A 53 -12.88 -2.84 4.49
CA PHE A 53 -12.33 -1.48 4.46
C PHE A 53 -10.90 -1.42 5.02
N VAL A 54 -10.62 -2.08 6.15
CA VAL A 54 -9.27 -2.11 6.74
C VAL A 54 -8.28 -2.78 5.77
N TRP A 55 -8.65 -3.91 5.17
CA TRP A 55 -7.82 -4.56 4.14
C TRP A 55 -7.56 -3.65 2.94
N LEU A 56 -8.61 -2.98 2.43
CA LEU A 56 -8.50 -2.01 1.32
C LEU A 56 -7.51 -0.90 1.65
N MET A 57 -7.57 -0.33 2.86
CA MET A 57 -6.67 0.73 3.31
C MET A 57 -5.21 0.27 3.36
N TYR A 58 -4.93 -0.92 3.90
CA TYR A 58 -3.57 -1.44 3.99
C TYR A 58 -2.95 -1.78 2.62
N PHE A 59 -3.73 -2.31 1.68
CA PHE A 59 -3.26 -2.47 0.30
C PHE A 59 -3.01 -1.11 -0.39
N SER A 60 -3.85 -0.11 -0.10
CA SER A 60 -3.68 1.25 -0.63
C SER A 60 -2.38 1.90 -0.17
N ILE A 61 -1.94 1.65 1.07
CA ILE A 61 -0.66 2.16 1.60
C ILE A 61 0.52 1.60 0.79
N SER A 62 0.56 0.29 0.56
CA SER A 62 1.62 -0.34 -0.25
C SER A 62 1.61 0.19 -1.69
N TYR A 63 0.43 0.26 -2.32
CA TYR A 63 0.27 0.77 -3.68
C TYR A 63 0.71 2.23 -3.82
N THR A 64 0.35 3.08 -2.85
CA THR A 64 0.74 4.50 -2.81
C THR A 64 2.25 4.66 -2.63
N THR A 65 2.85 3.83 -1.77
CA THR A 65 4.30 3.80 -1.56
C THR A 65 5.04 3.45 -2.83
N ARG A 66 4.58 2.41 -3.52
CA ARG A 66 5.14 1.99 -4.81
C ARG A 66 5.11 3.11 -5.85
N ASN A 67 4.07 3.93 -5.86
CA ASN A 67 3.92 5.03 -6.80
C ASN A 67 4.52 6.36 -6.29
N HIS A 68 5.22 6.35 -5.15
CA HIS A 68 5.75 7.54 -4.47
C HIS A 68 4.70 8.66 -4.28
N ARG A 69 3.43 8.27 -4.08
CA ARG A 69 2.28 9.17 -3.97
C ARG A 69 1.97 9.60 -2.54
N HIS A 70 2.87 9.34 -1.60
CA HIS A 70 2.78 9.93 -0.26
C HIS A 70 2.87 11.44 -0.37
N ILE A 71 2.10 12.14 0.46
CA ILE A 71 2.11 13.60 0.48
C ILE A 71 3.49 14.06 0.95
N LYS A 72 4.18 14.86 0.12
CA LYS A 72 5.50 15.43 0.42
C LYS A 72 5.41 16.95 0.35
N VAL A 73 6.07 17.62 1.29
CA VAL A 73 6.21 19.08 1.26
C VAL A 73 7.53 19.44 0.57
N SER A 74 7.47 19.75 -0.72
CA SER A 74 8.68 20.01 -1.54
C SER A 74 9.22 21.44 -1.42
N PHE A 75 8.54 22.35 -0.71
CA PHE A 75 8.92 23.77 -0.66
C PHE A 75 10.37 24.00 -0.19
N LEU A 76 10.81 23.32 0.86
CA LEU A 76 12.17 23.44 1.36
C LEU A 76 13.18 22.68 0.48
N VAL A 77 12.80 21.51 -0.03
CA VAL A 77 13.66 20.65 -0.85
C VAL A 77 14.03 21.35 -2.17
N ASN A 78 13.08 22.02 -2.79
CA ASN A 78 13.25 22.71 -4.07
C ASN A 78 14.24 23.89 -4.02
N LYS A 79 14.64 24.36 -2.83
CA LYS A 79 15.65 25.42 -2.68
C LYS A 79 17.09 24.93 -2.79
N PHE A 80 17.32 23.62 -2.68
CA PHE A 80 18.66 23.03 -2.74
C PHE A 80 19.03 22.61 -4.16
N ASN A 81 20.33 22.36 -4.41
CA ASN A 81 20.79 21.79 -5.68
C ASN A 81 20.35 20.32 -5.84
N GLU A 82 20.35 19.80 -7.07
CA GLU A 82 19.83 18.45 -7.37
C GLU A 82 20.46 17.34 -6.52
N LYS A 83 21.77 17.42 -6.25
CA LYS A 83 22.48 16.40 -5.45
C LYS A 83 21.94 16.33 -4.03
N VAL A 84 21.76 17.49 -3.39
CA VAL A 84 21.22 17.57 -2.02
C VAL A 84 19.77 17.11 -2.01
N GLN A 85 18.96 17.45 -3.02
CA GLN A 85 17.57 16.97 -3.11
C GLN A 85 17.49 15.43 -3.15
N LYS A 86 18.33 14.77 -3.96
CA LYS A 86 18.39 13.30 -4.03
C LYS A 86 18.81 12.66 -2.71
N ILE A 87 19.77 13.26 -2.01
CA ILE A 87 20.22 12.79 -0.69
C ILE A 87 19.08 12.92 0.32
N ILE A 88 18.38 14.06 0.36
CA ILE A 88 17.23 14.27 1.25
C ILE A 88 16.14 13.22 0.97
N MET A 89 15.83 12.97 -0.30
CA MET A 89 14.84 11.94 -0.67
C MET A 89 15.24 10.54 -0.20
N LEU A 90 16.52 10.17 -0.31
CA LEU A 90 17.01 8.89 0.22
C LEU A 90 16.89 8.83 1.74
N ILE A 91 17.27 9.89 2.45
CA ILE A 91 17.14 9.96 3.91
C ILE A 91 15.67 9.79 4.32
N VAL A 92 14.75 10.47 3.66
CA VAL A 92 13.31 10.35 3.92
C VAL A 92 12.83 8.91 3.69
N ASP A 93 13.22 8.27 2.58
CA ASP A 93 12.85 6.88 2.32
C ASP A 93 13.41 5.92 3.39
N PHE A 94 14.66 6.13 3.84
CA PHE A 94 15.26 5.33 4.92
C PHE A 94 14.55 5.53 6.25
N LEU A 95 14.22 6.76 6.62
CA LEU A 95 13.44 7.05 7.83
C LEU A 95 12.06 6.39 7.75
N PHE A 96 11.43 6.43 6.57
CA PHE A 96 10.13 5.81 6.36
C PHE A 96 10.22 4.27 6.38
N LEU A 97 11.33 3.68 5.92
CA LEU A 97 11.61 2.25 6.05
C LEU A 97 11.75 1.84 7.53
N ILE A 98 12.49 2.61 8.33
CA ILE A 98 12.63 2.38 9.77
C ILE A 98 11.27 2.46 10.45
N PHE A 99 10.53 3.55 10.20
CA PHE A 99 9.17 3.73 10.72
C PHE A 99 8.27 2.54 10.38
N SER A 100 8.23 2.15 9.11
CA SER A 100 7.43 1.02 8.63
C SER A 100 7.82 -0.30 9.31
N SER A 101 9.11 -0.51 9.55
CA SER A 101 9.63 -1.71 10.23
C SER A 101 9.24 -1.77 11.70
N VAL A 102 9.26 -0.63 12.39
CA VAL A 102 8.79 -0.54 13.79
C VAL A 102 7.31 -0.87 13.87
N ILE A 103 6.48 -0.30 12.99
CA ILE A 103 5.04 -0.58 12.99
C ILE A 103 4.76 -2.04 12.61
N PHE A 104 5.53 -2.62 11.68
CA PHE A 104 5.42 -4.04 11.32
C PHE A 104 5.66 -4.96 12.53
N ILE A 105 6.69 -4.68 13.35
CA ILE A 105 6.95 -5.44 14.58
C ILE A 105 5.79 -5.28 15.57
N SER A 106 5.24 -4.07 15.71
CA SER A 106 4.05 -3.84 16.55
C SER A 106 2.83 -4.61 16.05
N ALA A 107 2.62 -4.70 14.74
CA ALA A 107 1.54 -5.51 14.15
C ALA A 107 1.68 -7.00 14.48
N ILE A 108 2.90 -7.54 14.48
CA ILE A 108 3.17 -8.93 14.90
C ILE A 108 2.78 -9.13 16.37
N LYS A 109 3.19 -8.21 17.25
CA LYS A 109 2.86 -8.28 18.69
C LYS A 109 1.35 -8.25 18.95
N ILE A 110 0.62 -7.43 18.20
CA ILE A 110 -0.85 -7.38 18.29
C ILE A 110 -1.47 -8.71 17.83
N CYS A 111 -0.96 -9.29 16.73
CA CYS A 111 -1.46 -10.59 16.27
C CYS A 111 -1.21 -11.70 17.29
N GLN A 112 -0.08 -11.64 18.01
CA GLN A 112 0.23 -12.55 19.11
C GLN A 112 -0.71 -12.36 20.30
N SER A 113 -0.98 -11.10 20.71
CA SER A 113 -1.90 -10.83 21.82
C SER A 113 -3.32 -11.31 21.52
N VAL A 114 -3.78 -11.23 20.27
CA VAL A 114 -5.10 -11.76 19.89
C VAL A 114 -5.18 -13.27 20.06
N ILE A 115 -4.09 -14.00 19.77
CA ILE A 115 -4.03 -15.45 19.99
C ILE A 115 -4.04 -15.75 21.49
N GLU A 116 -3.27 -15.01 22.27
CA GLU A 116 -3.14 -15.19 23.72
C GLU A 116 -4.46 -14.93 24.46
N TYR A 117 -5.15 -13.84 24.14
CA TYR A 117 -6.42 -13.47 24.77
C TYR A 117 -7.65 -14.07 24.09
N ASN A 118 -7.46 -14.86 23.02
CA ASN A 118 -8.52 -15.40 22.17
C ASN A 118 -9.54 -14.33 21.74
N ASP A 119 -9.03 -13.17 21.31
CA ASP A 119 -9.85 -12.01 20.95
C ASP A 119 -10.61 -12.26 19.64
N ARG A 120 -11.92 -12.03 19.68
CA ARG A 120 -12.88 -12.45 18.65
C ARG A 120 -13.85 -11.33 18.29
N ALA A 121 -14.27 -11.35 17.03
CA ALA A 121 -15.27 -10.44 16.49
C ALA A 121 -16.64 -10.67 17.16
N VAL A 122 -17.45 -9.61 17.23
CA VAL A 122 -18.65 -9.57 18.07
C VAL A 122 -19.82 -10.26 17.40
N THR A 123 -19.96 -10.05 16.09
CA THR A 123 -21.12 -10.52 15.32
C THR A 123 -20.83 -11.80 14.55
N ILE A 124 -19.55 -12.08 14.30
CA ILE A 124 -19.07 -13.28 13.62
C ILE A 124 -18.02 -13.90 14.53
N ASP A 125 -18.14 -15.19 14.84
CA ASP A 125 -17.21 -15.91 15.70
C ASP A 125 -15.87 -16.19 14.98
N VAL A 126 -15.13 -15.14 14.64
CA VAL A 126 -13.83 -15.17 13.96
C VAL A 126 -12.80 -14.40 14.76
N SER A 127 -11.54 -14.81 14.66
CA SER A 127 -10.44 -14.12 15.33
C SER A 127 -10.22 -12.72 14.76
N MET A 128 -9.96 -11.74 15.64
CA MET A 128 -9.59 -10.38 15.24
C MET A 128 -8.28 -10.29 14.43
N ASN A 129 -7.51 -11.39 14.36
CA ASN A 129 -6.35 -11.50 13.48
C ASN A 129 -6.70 -11.34 11.99
N ILE A 130 -7.96 -11.49 11.59
CA ILE A 130 -8.39 -11.12 10.25
C ILE A 130 -8.15 -9.63 9.98
N ILE A 131 -8.35 -8.76 10.96
CA ILE A 131 -8.14 -7.31 10.82
C ILE A 131 -6.66 -6.97 11.01
N TYR A 132 -6.05 -7.45 12.10
CA TYR A 132 -4.66 -7.09 12.40
C TYR A 132 -3.67 -7.71 11.40
N GLY A 133 -4.03 -8.85 10.81
CA GLY A 133 -3.32 -9.47 9.69
C GLY A 133 -3.24 -8.57 8.46
N ALA A 134 -4.25 -7.72 8.23
CA ALA A 134 -4.21 -6.72 7.16
C ALA A 134 -3.07 -5.72 7.39
N GLY A 135 -2.88 -5.28 8.63
CA GLY A 135 -1.76 -4.42 9.00
C GLY A 135 -0.42 -5.12 8.79
N PHE A 136 -0.28 -6.35 9.28
CA PHE A 136 0.92 -7.17 9.07
C PHE A 136 1.28 -7.29 7.58
N ILE A 137 0.34 -7.68 6.72
CA ILE A 137 0.55 -7.83 5.28
C ILE A 137 0.81 -6.48 4.60
N GLY A 138 0.05 -5.43 4.96
CA GLY A 138 0.19 -4.10 4.38
C GLY A 138 1.57 -3.49 4.63
N PHE A 139 2.06 -3.57 5.87
CA PHE A 139 3.40 -3.08 6.23
C PHE A 139 4.51 -3.96 5.65
N ALA A 140 4.33 -5.29 5.59
CA ALA A 140 5.30 -6.17 4.91
C ALA A 140 5.47 -5.79 3.44
N LEU A 141 4.35 -5.60 2.71
CA LEU A 141 4.37 -5.17 1.32
C LEU A 141 5.00 -3.78 1.19
N MET A 142 4.64 -2.83 2.06
CA MET A 142 5.22 -1.49 2.04
C MET A 142 6.75 -1.50 2.23
N ILE A 143 7.26 -2.30 3.17
CA ILE A 143 8.71 -2.48 3.38
C ILE A 143 9.38 -3.01 2.11
N ILE A 144 8.79 -4.01 1.45
CA ILE A 144 9.30 -4.53 0.18
C ILE A 144 9.34 -3.42 -0.88
N ARG A 145 8.27 -2.60 -0.99
CA ARG A 145 8.21 -1.49 -1.96
C ARG A 145 9.25 -0.40 -1.66
N LEU A 146 9.50 -0.10 -0.38
CA LEU A 146 10.53 0.86 0.01
C LEU A 146 11.93 0.37 -0.33
N ILE A 147 12.24 -0.90 -0.05
CA ILE A 147 13.53 -1.49 -0.42
C ILE A 147 13.72 -1.44 -1.94
N GLN A 148 12.70 -1.81 -2.72
CA GLN A 148 12.73 -1.71 -4.19
C GLN A 148 12.99 -0.27 -4.64
N GLY A 149 12.32 0.72 -4.05
CA GLY A 149 12.50 2.14 -4.37
C GLY A 149 13.89 2.67 -4.01
N ILE A 150 14.41 2.31 -2.83
CA ILE A 150 15.74 2.72 -2.37
C ILE A 150 16.83 2.12 -3.26
N LEU A 151 16.76 0.81 -3.56
CA LEU A 151 17.72 0.14 -4.46
C LEU A 151 17.71 0.78 -5.86
N TRP A 152 16.53 1.10 -6.37
CA TRP A 152 16.38 1.80 -7.65
C TRP A 152 17.03 3.19 -7.61
N LYS A 153 16.83 3.96 -6.52
CA LYS A 153 17.43 5.29 -6.35
C LYS A 153 18.95 5.22 -6.26
N PHE A 154 19.52 4.24 -5.56
CA PHE A 154 20.96 4.03 -5.51
C PHE A 154 21.55 3.73 -6.90
N LYS A 155 20.92 2.84 -7.67
CA LYS A 155 21.38 2.48 -9.02
C LYS A 155 21.34 3.67 -9.99
N ASN A 156 20.40 4.59 -9.80
CA ASN A 156 20.13 5.70 -10.71
C ASN A 156 20.54 7.08 -10.17
N PHE A 157 21.41 7.13 -9.15
CA PHE A 157 21.82 8.38 -8.51
C PHE A 157 22.44 9.41 -9.49
N SER A 158 23.16 8.92 -10.50
CA SER A 158 23.83 9.74 -11.52
C SER A 158 22.89 10.30 -12.60
N ARG A 159 21.63 9.86 -12.68
CA ARG A 159 20.62 10.34 -13.66
C ARG A 159 19.99 11.65 -13.21
N SER A 160 19.22 12.33 -14.06
CA SER A 160 18.53 13.58 -13.72
C SER A 160 17.56 13.41 -12.54
N LEU A 161 17.25 14.51 -11.85
CA LEU A 161 16.29 14.50 -10.73
C LEU A 161 14.89 14.04 -11.16
N GLU A 162 14.43 14.42 -12.36
CA GLU A 162 13.13 14.00 -12.90
C GLU A 162 13.01 12.48 -13.04
N TYR A 163 14.08 11.84 -13.52
CA TYR A 163 14.16 10.39 -13.56
C TYR A 163 14.16 9.83 -12.14
N PHE A 164 15.02 10.36 -11.26
CA PHE A 164 15.20 9.94 -9.87
C PHE A 164 13.93 9.99 -9.01
N GLU A 165 13.09 11.00 -9.17
CA GLU A 165 11.84 11.12 -8.39
C GLU A 165 10.66 10.41 -9.07
N ASN A 166 10.67 10.31 -10.40
CA ASN A 166 9.57 9.76 -11.20
C ASN A 166 8.21 10.44 -10.93
N TYR A 167 8.16 11.76 -11.07
CA TYR A 167 6.98 12.60 -10.77
C TYR A 167 5.68 12.18 -11.47
N THR A 168 5.77 11.53 -12.63
CA THR A 168 4.59 11.17 -13.42
C THR A 168 3.86 9.96 -12.85
N GLY A 169 4.53 9.12 -12.05
CA GLY A 169 3.99 7.83 -11.62
C GLY A 169 3.68 6.88 -12.79
N ILE A 170 4.07 7.22 -14.02
CA ILE A 170 3.87 6.40 -15.22
C ILE A 170 5.10 5.52 -15.39
N TYR A 171 5.03 4.35 -14.78
CA TYR A 171 6.04 3.31 -14.95
C TYR A 171 5.80 2.57 -16.29
N THR A 172 6.69 2.78 -17.26
CA THR A 172 6.72 1.99 -18.51
C THR A 172 7.74 0.87 -18.43
N GLY A 173 7.42 -0.29 -19.00
CA GLY A 173 8.36 -1.40 -19.15
C GLY A 173 8.12 -2.55 -18.17
N ALA A 174 7.28 -3.51 -18.57
CA ALA A 174 7.08 -4.79 -17.87
C ALA A 174 8.26 -5.79 -18.08
N LYS A 175 9.47 -5.30 -18.35
CA LYS A 175 10.64 -6.14 -18.70
C LYS A 175 11.68 -6.25 -17.57
N GLU A 176 11.77 -5.27 -16.68
CA GLU A 176 12.71 -5.29 -15.54
C GLU A 176 11.98 -5.26 -14.19
N ILE A 177 12.51 -6.03 -13.24
CA ILE A 177 12.14 -5.92 -11.83
C ILE A 177 12.81 -4.62 -11.37
N CYS A 178 12.03 -3.64 -10.94
CA CYS A 178 12.37 -2.21 -10.78
C CYS A 178 12.00 -1.38 -12.00
N PHE A 179 10.87 -0.71 -11.85
CA PHE A 179 10.19 0.08 -12.85
C PHE A 179 11.07 1.18 -13.46
N MET A 180 11.02 1.36 -14.79
CA MET A 180 11.64 2.50 -15.46
C MET A 180 10.63 3.67 -15.49
N PRO A 181 10.98 4.85 -14.93
CA PRO A 181 10.29 6.10 -15.24
C PRO A 181 10.24 6.26 -16.76
N ARG A 182 9.10 6.70 -17.31
CA ARG A 182 9.09 7.12 -18.72
C ARG A 182 9.97 8.37 -18.83
N GLU A 183 11.10 8.30 -19.52
CA GLU A 183 11.80 9.52 -19.93
C GLU A 183 10.81 10.34 -20.76
N LYS A 184 10.61 11.62 -20.43
CA LYS A 184 9.94 12.52 -21.37
C LYS A 184 10.77 12.46 -22.64
N GLU A 185 10.15 12.05 -23.75
CA GLU A 185 10.68 12.38 -25.06
C GLU A 185 10.80 13.90 -25.09
N VAL A 186 12.02 14.40 -24.96
CA VAL A 186 12.32 15.82 -25.19
C VAL A 186 12.02 16.03 -26.67
N LYS A 187 10.83 16.55 -26.95
CA LYS A 187 10.52 17.15 -28.24
C LYS A 187 11.06 18.58 -28.27
#